data_AF-A0AAD5DR94-F1
#
_entry.id   AF-A0AAD5DR94-F1
#
_cell.length_a   1.000
_cell.length_b   1.000
_cell.length_c   1.000
_cell.angle_alpha   90.00
_cell.angle_beta   90.00
_cell.angle_gamma   90.00
#
_symmetry.space_group_name_H-M   'P 1'
#
loop_
_entity.id
_entity.type
_entity.pdbx_description
1 polymer ?
#
loop_
_entity_poly.entity_id
_entity_poly.type
_entity_poly.pdbx_seq_one_letter_code
_entity_poly.pdbx_strand_id
1 'polypeptide(L)'
;MLEVGDALKLQPKDFADRVIIALAGIMGNIGMVIAFCAAMITWVALGPKYNWSNNWQLWLNTSTALQQTLAVCLLTLARQRHNVYVENCMRSIFRQEAELEYRVRLLTGQAQPNPAVTVQSITQDGFARSLDWYAALMGSGYGFALSGILFIVWVVIGKPMGYSDDWWLIIGTTTGVIGTFNAAVLRFTLQQEERTLDKEYDSLAAEEQAVFKRLGLPGVHHTHQYKETLMVRLSLATSRLCATRTAVLATMLLILALLIGATAVLWNETAQLLVNSVTMILESFFLIVLIDAHNIEATGQRMRLHDILIRRLQLLVIARRLNSVHSPAAKDSLDGSLPSDAKICRSKSLTTSSPAASCQALNAVD
;
A
#
# COMPACT_ATOMS: atom_id res chain seq x y z
N MET A 1 1.21 -21.43 20.56
CA MET A 1 1.93 -21.92 19.35
C MET A 1 1.74 -20.86 18.28
N LEU A 2 2.80 -20.44 17.59
CA LEU A 2 2.77 -19.34 16.61
C LEU A 2 1.78 -19.65 15.48
N GLU A 3 0.66 -18.92 15.44
CA GLU A 3 -0.29 -18.94 14.31
C GLU A 3 0.17 -18.08 13.13
N VAL A 4 1.27 -17.35 13.29
CA VAL A 4 1.85 -16.53 12.22
C VAL A 4 2.63 -17.48 11.31
N GLY A 5 2.04 -17.82 10.15
CA GLY A 5 2.66 -18.70 9.14
C GLY A 5 3.96 -18.14 8.55
N ASP A 6 4.48 -18.79 7.50
CA ASP A 6 5.75 -18.42 6.85
C ASP A 6 5.76 -16.95 6.36
N ALA A 7 6.71 -16.16 6.86
CA ALA A 7 6.86 -14.75 6.49
C ALA A 7 7.25 -14.54 5.02
N LEU A 8 7.94 -15.52 4.42
CA LEU A 8 8.37 -15.45 3.02
C LEU A 8 7.22 -15.77 2.07
N LYS A 9 6.40 -16.78 2.39
CA LYS A 9 5.30 -17.24 1.53
C LYS A 9 3.95 -17.09 2.22
N LEU A 10 3.10 -16.23 1.68
CA LEU A 10 1.69 -16.18 2.05
C LEU A 10 1.09 -17.57 1.82
N GLN A 11 0.63 -18.21 2.89
CA GLN A 11 -0.02 -19.51 2.78
C GLN A 11 -1.39 -19.30 2.12
N PRO A 12 -1.63 -19.90 0.94
CA PRO A 12 -2.88 -19.72 0.23
C PRO A 12 -4.00 -20.44 0.97
N LYS A 13 -5.09 -19.73 1.25
CA LYS A 13 -6.26 -20.28 1.95
C LYS A 13 -7.07 -21.20 1.04
N ASP A 14 -7.28 -20.77 -0.21
CA ASP A 14 -8.15 -21.43 -1.20
C ASP A 14 -7.51 -21.46 -2.60
N PHE A 15 -8.11 -22.20 -3.55
CA PHE A 15 -7.63 -22.25 -4.94
C PHE A 15 -7.60 -20.88 -5.62
N ALA A 16 -8.67 -20.09 -5.47
CA ALA A 16 -8.73 -18.72 -6.01
C ALA A 16 -7.59 -17.84 -5.48
N ASP A 17 -7.22 -18.04 -4.21
CA ASP A 17 -6.13 -17.32 -3.57
C ASP A 17 -4.77 -17.65 -4.19
N ARG A 18 -4.55 -18.93 -4.55
CA ARG A 18 -3.34 -19.35 -5.28
C ARG A 18 -3.23 -18.68 -6.63
N VAL A 19 -4.36 -18.59 -7.36
CA VAL A 19 -4.41 -17.94 -8.66
C VAL A 19 -4.11 -16.45 -8.53
N ILE A 20 -4.69 -15.76 -7.56
CA ILE A 20 -4.45 -14.34 -7.31
C ILE A 20 -2.97 -14.09 -6.97
N ILE A 21 -2.38 -14.89 -6.06
CA ILE A 21 -0.96 -14.75 -5.69
C ILE A 21 -0.06 -15.00 -6.91
N ALA A 22 -0.38 -16.01 -7.72
CA ALA A 22 0.38 -16.29 -8.94
C ALA A 22 0.28 -15.14 -9.95
N LEU A 23 -0.93 -14.63 -10.21
CA LEU A 23 -1.16 -13.52 -11.15
C LEU A 23 -0.52 -12.22 -10.67
N ALA A 24 -0.63 -11.89 -9.39
CA ALA A 24 0.01 -10.72 -8.80
C ALA A 24 1.55 -10.84 -8.86
N GLY A 25 2.09 -12.04 -8.65
CA GLY A 25 3.52 -12.32 -8.80
C GLY A 25 4.02 -12.24 -10.24
N ILE A 26 3.19 -12.62 -11.22
CA ILE A 26 3.50 -12.43 -12.64
C ILE A 26 3.45 -10.94 -12.99
N MET A 27 2.36 -10.25 -12.67
CA MET A 27 2.16 -8.84 -13.03
C MET A 27 3.13 -7.88 -12.34
N GLY A 28 3.47 -8.12 -11.08
CA GLY A 28 4.46 -7.34 -10.35
C GLY A 28 5.87 -7.91 -10.49
N ASN A 29 6.31 -8.13 -11.73
CA ASN A 29 7.67 -8.53 -12.05
C ASN A 29 8.21 -7.56 -13.11
N ILE A 30 9.48 -7.18 -13.01
CA ILE A 30 10.18 -6.37 -14.02
C ILE A 30 10.06 -6.96 -15.44
N GLY A 31 9.95 -8.28 -15.58
CA GLY A 31 9.67 -8.92 -16.86
C GLY A 31 8.39 -8.42 -17.53
N MET A 32 7.33 -8.14 -16.75
CA MET A 32 6.09 -7.57 -17.26
C MET A 32 6.23 -6.10 -17.64
N VAL A 33 7.05 -5.32 -16.93
CA VAL A 33 7.39 -3.95 -17.34
C VAL A 33 8.11 -3.97 -18.69
N ILE A 34 9.09 -4.86 -18.87
CA ILE A 34 9.83 -5.01 -20.13
C ILE A 34 8.89 -5.46 -21.25
N ALA A 35 8.03 -6.45 -20.99
CA ALA A 35 7.05 -6.93 -21.96
C ALA A 35 6.04 -5.84 -22.35
N PHE A 36 5.56 -5.05 -21.38
CA PHE A 36 4.69 -3.90 -21.62
C PHE A 36 5.37 -2.86 -22.50
N CYS A 37 6.60 -2.45 -22.17
CA CYS A 37 7.38 -1.52 -22.99
C CYS A 37 7.61 -2.06 -24.40
N ALA A 38 7.95 -3.34 -24.56
CA ALA A 38 8.14 -3.97 -25.86
C ALA A 38 6.84 -4.00 -26.68
N ALA A 39 5.70 -4.26 -26.04
CA ALA A 39 4.39 -4.21 -26.67
C ALA A 39 4.05 -2.78 -27.14
N MET A 40 4.34 -1.76 -26.32
CA MET A 40 4.13 -0.36 -26.70
C MET A 40 5.02 0.07 -27.86
N ILE A 41 6.31 -0.31 -27.84
CA ILE A 41 7.24 -0.04 -28.94
C ILE A 41 6.77 -0.71 -30.23
N THR A 42 6.30 -1.95 -30.14
CA THR A 42 5.77 -2.69 -31.29
C THR A 42 4.49 -2.05 -31.82
N TRP A 43 3.61 -1.59 -30.94
CA TRP A 43 2.41 -0.86 -31.34
C TRP A 43 2.76 0.46 -32.05
N VAL A 44 3.72 1.23 -31.54
CA VAL A 44 4.19 2.45 -32.23
C VAL A 44 4.81 2.12 -33.59
N ALA A 45 5.66 1.09 -33.66
CA ALA A 45 6.37 0.70 -34.87
C ALA A 45 5.44 0.17 -35.98
N LEU A 46 4.34 -0.50 -35.61
CA LEU A 46 3.33 -0.99 -36.56
C LEU A 46 2.30 0.07 -36.95
N GLY A 47 2.22 1.19 -36.21
CA GLY A 47 1.27 2.29 -36.49
C GLY A 47 1.27 2.78 -37.95
N PRO A 48 2.44 3.06 -38.57
CA PRO A 48 2.50 3.48 -39.97
C PRO A 48 1.92 2.45 -40.95
N LYS A 49 2.11 1.14 -40.70
CA LYS A 49 1.55 0.07 -41.55
C LYS A 49 0.02 0.08 -41.55
N TYR A 50 -0.59 0.49 -40.44
CA TYR A 50 -2.04 0.59 -40.28
C TYR A 50 -2.56 2.03 -40.42
N ASN A 51 -1.75 2.93 -40.99
CA ASN A 51 -2.06 4.35 -41.21
C ASN A 51 -2.58 5.07 -39.96
N TRP A 52 -2.19 4.62 -38.76
CA TRP A 52 -2.70 5.16 -37.49
C TRP A 52 -4.24 5.24 -37.40
N SER A 53 -4.94 4.32 -38.07
CA SER A 53 -6.41 4.30 -38.12
C SER A 53 -7.07 4.31 -36.73
N ASN A 54 -8.30 4.82 -36.64
CA ASN A 54 -9.04 4.86 -35.37
C ASN A 54 -9.19 3.45 -34.76
N ASN A 55 -9.40 2.42 -35.59
CA ASN A 55 -9.43 1.02 -35.13
C ASN A 55 -8.10 0.57 -34.49
N TRP A 56 -6.95 0.97 -35.06
CA TRP A 56 -5.63 0.67 -34.50
C TRP A 56 -5.44 1.27 -33.10
N GLN A 57 -5.95 2.48 -32.90
CA GLN A 57 -5.91 3.17 -31.60
C GLN A 57 -6.92 2.55 -30.62
N LEU A 58 -8.11 2.16 -31.09
CA LEU A 58 -9.15 1.55 -30.27
C LEU A 58 -8.78 0.15 -29.75
N TRP A 59 -8.05 -0.65 -30.53
CA TRP A 59 -7.54 -1.95 -30.06
C TRP A 59 -6.55 -1.81 -28.91
N LEU A 60 -5.65 -0.83 -29.01
CA LEU A 60 -4.75 -0.49 -27.91
C LEU A 60 -5.57 -0.05 -26.70
N ASN A 61 -6.50 0.88 -26.88
CA ASN A 61 -7.34 1.42 -25.83
C ASN A 61 -8.10 0.31 -25.07
N THR A 62 -8.74 -0.59 -25.79
CA THR A 62 -9.47 -1.71 -25.21
C THR A 62 -8.53 -2.65 -24.44
N SER A 63 -7.35 -2.94 -25.00
CA SER A 63 -6.37 -3.83 -24.38
C SER A 63 -5.78 -3.23 -23.10
N THR A 64 -5.46 -1.93 -23.11
CA THR A 64 -4.95 -1.23 -21.92
C THR A 64 -6.04 -1.11 -20.86
N ALA A 65 -7.30 -0.80 -21.21
CA ALA A 65 -8.42 -0.76 -20.24
C ALA A 65 -8.59 -2.10 -19.49
N LEU A 66 -8.55 -3.21 -20.23
CA LEU A 66 -8.63 -4.55 -19.64
C LEU A 66 -7.45 -4.82 -18.71
N GLN A 67 -6.24 -4.47 -19.14
CA GLN A 67 -5.04 -4.63 -18.33
C GLN A 67 -5.05 -3.75 -17.06
N GLN A 68 -5.52 -2.50 -17.14
CA GLN A 68 -5.66 -1.60 -16.00
C GLN A 68 -6.66 -2.15 -14.99
N THR A 69 -7.83 -2.59 -15.47
CA THR A 69 -8.86 -3.21 -14.62
C THR A 69 -8.29 -4.42 -13.89
N LEU A 70 -7.60 -5.30 -14.62
CA LEU A 70 -6.94 -6.47 -14.03
C LEU A 70 -5.86 -6.07 -13.01
N ALA A 71 -5.05 -5.06 -13.31
CA ALA A 71 -3.99 -4.57 -12.44
C ALA A 71 -4.53 -4.00 -11.13
N VAL A 72 -5.57 -3.16 -11.20
CA VAL A 72 -6.21 -2.59 -10.00
C VAL A 72 -6.82 -3.71 -9.15
N CYS A 73 -7.54 -4.66 -9.75
CA CYS A 73 -8.11 -5.80 -9.04
C CYS A 73 -7.04 -6.62 -8.31
N LEU A 74 -5.95 -6.97 -9.00
CA LEU A 74 -4.86 -7.74 -8.41
C LEU A 74 -4.12 -6.97 -7.32
N LEU A 75 -3.88 -5.67 -7.52
CA LEU A 75 -3.26 -4.81 -6.53
C LEU A 75 -4.10 -4.76 -5.25
N THR A 76 -5.41 -4.54 -5.36
CA THR A 76 -6.33 -4.47 -4.22
C THR A 76 -6.37 -5.80 -3.47
N LEU A 77 -6.44 -6.93 -4.18
CA LEU A 77 -6.44 -8.26 -3.57
C LEU A 77 -5.11 -8.57 -2.87
N ALA A 78 -3.98 -8.26 -3.50
CA ALA A 78 -2.65 -8.43 -2.92
C ALA A 78 -2.51 -7.59 -1.63
N ARG A 79 -2.93 -6.32 -1.67
CA ARG A 79 -2.93 -5.43 -0.49
C ARG A 79 -3.80 -5.95 0.63
N GLN A 80 -5.02 -6.38 0.32
CA GLN A 80 -5.93 -6.93 1.33
C GLN A 80 -5.31 -8.13 2.03
N ARG A 81 -4.67 -9.04 1.28
CA ARG A 81 -4.01 -10.22 1.83
C ARG A 81 -2.81 -9.86 2.71
N HIS A 82 -1.98 -8.94 2.25
CA HIS A 82 -0.86 -8.43 3.03
C HIS A 82 -1.33 -7.78 4.33
N ASN A 83 -2.37 -6.95 4.28
CA ASN A 83 -2.94 -6.29 5.47
C ASN A 83 -3.43 -7.29 6.51
N VAL A 84 -4.10 -8.38 6.09
CA VAL A 84 -4.53 -9.45 7.00
C VAL A 84 -3.33 -10.11 7.69
N TYR A 85 -2.24 -10.38 6.96
CA TYR A 85 -1.02 -10.93 7.58
C TYR A 85 -0.42 -9.94 8.58
N VAL A 86 -0.27 -8.66 8.18
CA VAL A 86 0.31 -7.61 9.03
C VAL A 86 -0.50 -7.46 10.32
N GLU A 87 -1.83 -7.45 10.22
CA GLU A 87 -2.74 -7.36 11.38
C GLU A 87 -2.55 -8.54 12.34
N ASN A 88 -2.50 -9.77 11.82
CA ASN A 88 -2.31 -10.97 12.64
C ASN A 88 -0.92 -11.01 13.29
N CYS A 89 0.11 -10.56 12.56
CA CYS A 89 1.47 -10.46 13.07
C CYS A 89 1.55 -9.39 14.18
N MET A 90 1.00 -8.20 13.96
CA MET A 90 0.95 -7.12 14.94
C MET A 90 0.18 -7.52 16.20
N ARG A 91 -0.97 -8.18 16.06
CA ARG A 91 -1.72 -8.73 17.20
C ARG A 91 -0.87 -9.71 18.02
N SER A 92 -0.08 -10.54 17.35
CA SER A 92 0.84 -11.46 18.00
C SER A 92 1.98 -10.74 18.73
N ILE A 93 2.60 -9.74 18.09
CA ILE A 93 3.64 -8.89 18.69
C ILE A 93 3.11 -8.21 19.95
N PHE A 94 1.98 -7.52 19.88
CA PHE A 94 1.39 -6.83 21.04
C PHE A 94 1.05 -7.78 22.18
N ARG A 95 0.56 -8.99 21.86
CA ARG A 95 0.31 -10.01 22.88
C ARG A 95 1.60 -10.45 23.57
N GLN A 96 2.68 -10.66 22.82
CA GLN A 96 3.97 -11.03 23.42
C GLN A 96 4.59 -9.87 24.22
N GLU A 97 4.43 -8.63 23.75
CA GLU A 97 4.91 -7.43 24.45
C GLU A 97 4.18 -7.22 25.77
N ALA A 98 2.84 -7.32 25.79
CA ALA A 98 2.05 -7.18 27.02
C ALA A 98 2.44 -8.25 28.06
N GLU A 99 2.64 -9.49 27.62
CA GLU A 99 3.07 -10.58 28.49
C GLU A 99 4.51 -10.38 28.99
N LEU A 100 5.41 -9.92 28.12
CA LEU A 100 6.79 -9.60 28.48
C LEU A 100 6.83 -8.48 29.52
N GLU A 101 6.11 -7.39 29.29
CA GLU A 101 5.99 -6.25 30.20
C GLU A 101 5.46 -6.69 31.56
N TYR A 102 4.36 -7.45 31.60
CA TYR A 102 3.80 -7.98 32.83
C TYR A 102 4.84 -8.77 33.64
N ARG A 103 5.58 -9.66 32.98
CA ARG A 103 6.61 -10.49 33.63
C ARG A 103 7.83 -9.70 34.09
N VAL A 104 8.24 -8.69 33.34
CA VAL A 104 9.36 -7.82 33.74
C VAL A 104 8.96 -6.98 34.94
N ARG A 105 7.74 -6.42 34.97
CA ARG A 105 7.22 -5.67 36.12
C ARG A 105 7.13 -6.52 37.38
N LEU A 106 6.75 -7.79 37.25
CA LEU A 106 6.76 -8.73 38.37
C LEU A 106 8.17 -8.95 38.93
N LEU A 107 9.18 -9.04 38.06
CA LEU A 107 10.58 -9.21 38.47
C LEU A 107 11.18 -7.95 39.10
N THR A 108 10.85 -6.77 38.58
CA THR A 108 11.43 -5.50 39.04
C THR A 108 10.65 -4.87 40.19
N GLY A 109 9.44 -5.34 40.47
CA GLY A 109 8.53 -4.72 41.44
C GLY A 109 8.02 -3.34 41.02
N GLN A 110 8.20 -2.96 39.75
CA GLN A 110 7.82 -1.64 39.25
C GLN A 110 6.42 -1.68 38.65
N ALA A 111 5.49 -0.89 39.21
CA ALA A 111 4.12 -0.75 38.70
C ALA A 111 3.91 0.52 37.85
N GLN A 112 4.95 1.30 37.61
CA GLN A 112 4.83 2.57 36.88
C GLN A 112 4.49 2.31 35.39
N PRO A 113 3.57 3.10 34.80
CA PRO A 113 3.26 3.01 33.38
C PRO A 113 4.49 3.37 32.53
N ASN A 114 4.62 2.75 31.36
CA ASN A 114 5.70 3.07 30.43
C ASN A 114 5.54 4.52 29.94
N PRO A 115 6.66 5.24 29.71
CA PRO A 115 6.59 6.59 29.18
C PRO A 115 5.89 6.57 27.81
N ALA A 116 5.08 7.61 27.56
CA ALA A 116 4.44 7.76 26.26
C ALA A 116 5.51 8.01 25.19
N VAL A 117 5.56 7.13 24.18
CA VAL A 117 6.42 7.31 23.01
C VAL A 117 5.63 8.10 21.97
N THR A 118 6.11 9.29 21.64
CA THR A 118 5.54 10.09 20.56
C THR A 118 6.31 9.82 19.27
N VAL A 119 5.64 9.21 18.30
CA VAL A 119 6.19 9.09 16.94
C VAL A 119 6.18 10.49 16.32
N GLN A 120 7.35 11.02 15.98
CA GLN A 120 7.43 12.36 15.39
C GLN A 120 6.90 12.32 13.96
N SER A 121 5.97 13.23 13.63
CA SER A 121 5.56 13.40 12.24
C SER A 121 6.72 13.93 11.43
N ILE A 122 7.01 13.32 10.28
CA ILE A 122 8.00 13.86 9.35
C ILE A 122 7.53 15.23 8.84
N THR A 123 8.37 16.25 8.93
CA THR A 123 8.11 17.56 8.33
C THR A 123 8.02 17.40 6.81
N GLN A 124 6.86 17.72 6.24
CA GLN A 124 6.62 17.63 4.80
C GLN A 124 6.69 19.01 4.14
N ASP A 125 7.20 19.04 2.91
CA ASP A 125 7.11 20.22 2.04
C ASP A 125 5.64 20.47 1.62
N GLY A 126 5.30 21.72 1.33
CA GLY A 126 3.94 22.12 0.94
C GLY A 126 3.42 21.37 -0.28
N PHE A 127 4.31 21.03 -1.23
CA PHE A 127 3.95 20.20 -2.38
C PHE A 127 3.54 18.79 -1.98
N ALA A 128 4.33 18.11 -1.14
CA ALA A 128 3.98 16.77 -0.67
C ALA A 128 2.66 16.78 0.11
N ARG A 129 2.47 17.79 0.98
CA ARG A 129 1.22 17.98 1.71
C ARG A 129 0.00 18.16 0.80
N SER A 130 0.17 18.85 -0.33
CA SER A 130 -0.92 19.02 -1.30
C SER A 130 -1.30 17.70 -2.00
N LEU A 131 -0.31 16.86 -2.29
CA LEU A 131 -0.52 15.53 -2.87
C LEU A 131 -1.16 14.58 -1.87
N ASP A 132 -0.74 14.62 -0.61
CA ASP A 132 -1.36 13.83 0.46
C ASP A 132 -2.82 14.23 0.69
N TRP A 133 -3.12 15.52 0.66
CA TRP A 133 -4.50 16.01 0.73
C TRP A 133 -5.33 15.51 -0.46
N TYR A 134 -4.77 15.58 -1.67
CA TYR A 134 -5.42 15.05 -2.87
C TYR A 134 -5.66 13.53 -2.78
N ALA A 135 -4.65 12.77 -2.34
CA ALA A 135 -4.74 11.33 -2.17
C ALA A 135 -5.80 10.96 -1.11
N ALA A 136 -5.85 11.70 0.01
CA ALA A 136 -6.87 11.53 1.04
C ALA A 136 -8.27 11.86 0.50
N LEU A 137 -8.43 12.93 -0.28
CA LEU A 137 -9.70 13.28 -0.90
C LEU A 137 -10.19 12.17 -1.84
N MET A 138 -9.34 11.75 -2.78
CA MET A 138 -9.65 10.74 -3.79
C MET A 138 -9.84 9.33 -3.20
N GLY A 139 -9.08 8.99 -2.15
CA GLY A 139 -9.18 7.70 -1.46
C GLY A 139 -10.28 7.63 -0.41
N SER A 140 -10.90 8.76 -0.04
CA SER A 140 -12.00 8.80 0.92
C SER A 140 -13.36 8.50 0.27
N GLY A 141 -14.39 8.34 1.12
CA GLY A 141 -15.78 8.25 0.65
C GLY A 141 -16.23 9.47 -0.16
N TYR A 142 -15.61 10.64 0.01
CA TYR A 142 -15.90 11.83 -0.80
C TYR A 142 -15.45 11.65 -2.25
N GLY A 143 -14.26 11.07 -2.46
CA GLY A 143 -13.77 10.73 -3.80
C GLY A 143 -14.72 9.76 -4.52
N PHE A 144 -15.16 8.71 -3.82
CA PHE A 144 -16.14 7.77 -4.36
C PHE A 144 -17.48 8.44 -4.72
N ALA A 145 -18.01 9.28 -3.83
CA ALA A 145 -19.25 10.02 -4.09
C ALA A 145 -19.11 10.98 -5.27
N LEU A 146 -17.98 11.69 -5.37
CA LEU A 146 -17.67 12.59 -6.48
C LEU A 146 -17.62 11.82 -7.82
N SER A 147 -16.92 10.69 -7.87
CA SER A 147 -16.90 9.83 -9.05
C SER A 147 -18.29 9.33 -9.44
N GLY A 148 -19.12 8.95 -8.47
CA GLY A 148 -20.50 8.54 -8.70
C GLY A 148 -21.36 9.67 -9.29
N ILE A 149 -21.24 10.89 -8.78
CA ILE A 149 -21.94 12.07 -9.30
C ILE A 149 -21.49 12.35 -10.74
N LEU A 150 -20.18 12.37 -11.00
CA LEU A 150 -19.65 12.60 -12.35
C LEU A 150 -20.13 11.54 -13.34
N PHE A 151 -20.19 10.28 -12.93
CA PHE A 151 -20.73 9.20 -13.75
C PHE A 151 -22.22 9.39 -14.07
N ILE A 152 -23.04 9.75 -13.06
CA ILE A 152 -24.47 10.03 -13.27
C ILE A 152 -24.67 11.20 -14.23
N VAL A 153 -23.93 12.31 -14.02
CA VAL A 153 -23.97 13.49 -14.90
C VAL A 153 -23.62 13.09 -16.33
N TRP A 154 -22.57 12.28 -16.52
CA TRP A 154 -22.21 11.76 -17.83
C TRP A 154 -23.35 10.91 -18.45
N VAL A 155 -23.94 9.96 -17.72
CA VAL A 155 -25.06 9.16 -18.26
C VAL A 155 -26.24 10.03 -18.69
N VAL A 156 -26.58 11.06 -17.91
CA VAL A 156 -27.70 11.97 -18.17
C VAL A 156 -27.45 12.85 -19.40
N ILE A 157 -26.23 13.38 -19.57
CA ILE A 157 -25.84 14.20 -20.73
C ILE A 157 -25.65 13.34 -21.99
N GLY A 158 -25.38 12.04 -21.86
CA GLY A 158 -25.29 11.12 -23.00
C GLY A 158 -26.57 11.04 -23.81
N LYS A 159 -27.75 11.15 -23.17
CA LYS A 159 -29.05 11.11 -23.86
C LYS A 159 -29.25 12.26 -24.86
N PRO A 160 -29.09 13.55 -24.52
CA PRO A 160 -29.18 14.63 -25.50
C PRO A 160 -28.06 14.59 -26.54
N MET A 161 -26.89 14.01 -26.22
CA MET A 161 -25.78 13.81 -27.15
C MET A 161 -25.92 12.55 -28.02
N GLY A 162 -27.02 11.79 -27.86
CA GLY A 162 -27.32 10.60 -28.66
C GLY A 162 -26.35 9.43 -28.45
N TYR A 163 -25.56 9.42 -27.37
CA TYR A 163 -24.51 8.42 -27.12
C TYR A 163 -23.57 8.20 -28.32
N SER A 164 -23.14 9.28 -28.97
CA SER A 164 -22.19 9.24 -30.09
C SER A 164 -20.83 8.64 -29.69
N ASP A 165 -20.03 8.22 -30.67
CA ASP A 165 -18.67 7.72 -30.43
C ASP A 165 -17.79 8.77 -29.73
N ASP A 166 -17.93 10.04 -30.10
CA ASP A 166 -17.29 11.17 -29.40
C ASP A 166 -17.70 11.27 -27.93
N TRP A 167 -18.98 11.00 -27.60
CA TRP A 167 -19.47 11.02 -26.23
C TRP A 167 -18.83 9.91 -25.36
N TRP A 168 -18.64 8.73 -25.95
CA TRP A 168 -17.94 7.62 -25.32
C TRP A 168 -16.44 7.89 -25.16
N LEU A 169 -15.84 8.60 -26.11
CA LEU A 169 -14.43 9.00 -26.02
C LEU A 169 -14.18 10.00 -24.89
N ILE A 170 -15.09 10.96 -24.67
CA ILE A 170 -14.96 11.96 -23.59
C ILE A 170 -14.79 11.32 -22.22
N ILE A 171 -15.58 10.29 -21.88
CA ILE A 171 -15.43 9.61 -20.59
C ILE A 171 -14.10 8.88 -20.51
N GLY A 172 -13.70 8.19 -21.58
CA GLY A 172 -12.40 7.53 -21.67
C GLY A 172 -11.25 8.50 -21.42
N THR A 173 -11.19 9.61 -22.16
CA THR A 173 -10.17 10.64 -22.00
C THR A 173 -10.16 11.24 -20.59
N THR A 174 -11.33 11.53 -20.03
CA THR A 174 -11.43 12.08 -18.65
C THR A 174 -10.91 11.08 -17.62
N THR A 175 -11.31 9.81 -17.73
CA THR A 175 -10.84 8.75 -16.84
C THR A 175 -9.35 8.48 -16.99
N GLY A 176 -8.82 8.48 -18.21
CA GLY A 176 -7.38 8.28 -18.47
C GLY A 176 -6.54 9.41 -17.87
N VAL A 177 -6.96 10.67 -18.04
CA VAL A 177 -6.26 11.83 -17.45
C VAL A 177 -6.24 11.75 -15.93
N ILE A 178 -7.40 11.55 -15.30
CA ILE A 178 -7.51 11.47 -13.83
C ILE A 178 -6.77 10.25 -13.31
N GLY A 179 -6.91 9.10 -13.97
CA GLY A 179 -6.29 7.84 -13.63
C GLY A 179 -4.77 7.89 -13.67
N THR A 180 -4.21 8.47 -14.74
CA THR A 180 -2.75 8.68 -14.87
C THR A 180 -2.21 9.55 -13.74
N PHE A 181 -2.90 10.65 -13.44
CA PHE A 181 -2.50 11.52 -12.34
C PHE A 181 -2.61 10.77 -11.00
N ASN A 182 -3.71 10.07 -10.75
CA ASN A 182 -3.90 9.25 -9.55
C ASN A 182 -2.79 8.22 -9.37
N ALA A 183 -2.40 7.52 -10.43
CA ALA A 183 -1.37 6.49 -10.36
C ALA A 183 0.00 7.10 -9.99
N ALA A 184 0.35 8.27 -10.55
CA ALA A 184 1.57 8.99 -10.20
C ALA A 184 1.56 9.49 -8.75
N VAL A 185 0.47 10.11 -8.29
CA VAL A 185 0.31 10.58 -6.90
C VAL A 185 0.36 9.41 -5.92
N LEU A 186 -0.32 8.31 -6.24
CA LEU A 186 -0.36 7.12 -5.39
C LEU A 186 1.03 6.54 -5.20
N ARG A 187 1.85 6.43 -6.26
CA ARG A 187 3.21 5.92 -6.13
C ARG A 187 4.10 6.84 -5.29
N PHE A 188 4.00 8.15 -5.50
CA PHE A 188 4.74 9.14 -4.70
C PHE A 188 4.39 9.04 -3.20
N THR A 189 3.10 9.04 -2.88
CA THR A 189 2.59 9.03 -1.50
C THR A 189 3.02 7.75 -0.77
N LEU A 190 2.86 6.58 -1.41
CA LEU A 190 3.25 5.30 -0.81
C LEU A 190 4.75 5.22 -0.53
N GLN A 191 5.57 5.71 -1.46
CA GLN A 191 7.02 5.73 -1.24
C GLN A 191 7.41 6.60 -0.03
N GLN A 192 6.65 7.67 0.24
CA GLN A 192 6.87 8.52 1.39
C GLN A 192 6.47 7.83 2.70
N GLU A 193 5.35 7.11 2.70
CA GLU A 193 4.92 6.28 3.83
C GLU A 193 5.94 5.18 4.13
N GLU A 194 6.40 4.45 3.12
CA GLU A 194 7.42 3.40 3.25
C GLU A 194 8.71 3.94 3.88
N ARG A 195 9.20 5.10 3.42
CA ARG A 195 10.40 5.73 4.00
C ARG A 195 10.22 6.13 5.45
N THR A 196 9.01 6.48 5.84
CA THR A 196 8.67 6.81 7.22
C THR A 196 8.70 5.55 8.07
N LEU A 197 8.00 4.50 7.61
CA LEU A 197 7.96 3.20 8.27
C LEU A 197 9.35 2.57 8.41
N ASP A 198 10.18 2.65 7.37
CA ASP A 198 11.54 2.11 7.40
C ASP A 198 12.40 2.74 8.49
N LYS A 199 12.31 4.08 8.68
CA LYS A 199 13.04 4.78 9.75
C LYS A 199 12.59 4.33 11.14
N GLU A 200 11.29 4.17 11.34
CA GLU A 200 10.73 3.69 12.62
C GLU A 200 11.16 2.25 12.90
N TYR A 201 11.17 1.38 11.89
CA TYR A 201 11.69 0.02 12.04
C TYR A 201 13.19 -0.01 12.37
N ASP A 202 13.99 0.85 11.74
CA ASP A 202 15.42 0.93 12.00
C ASP A 202 15.70 1.47 13.42
N SER A 203 14.93 2.48 13.86
CA SER A 203 14.99 3.00 15.24
C SER A 203 14.65 1.90 16.26
N LEU A 204 13.54 1.19 16.04
CA LEU A 204 13.11 0.09 16.89
C LEU A 204 14.17 -1.03 16.94
N ALA A 205 14.75 -1.39 15.79
CA ALA A 205 15.80 -2.40 15.72
C ALA A 205 17.07 -1.98 16.48
N ALA A 206 17.45 -0.70 16.41
CA ALA A 206 18.60 -0.17 17.15
C ALA A 206 18.38 -0.19 18.67
N GLU A 207 17.18 0.19 19.13
CA GLU A 207 16.81 0.14 20.55
C GLU A 207 16.81 -1.30 21.08
N GLU A 208 16.23 -2.23 20.33
CA GLU A 208 16.22 -3.65 20.66
C GLU A 208 17.65 -4.20 20.75
N GLN A 209 18.50 -3.88 19.77
CA GLN A 209 19.88 -4.33 19.76
C GLN A 209 20.65 -3.83 21.00
N ALA A 210 20.35 -2.63 21.49
CA ALA A 210 20.93 -2.11 22.72
C ALA A 210 20.48 -2.92 23.95
N VAL A 211 19.22 -3.35 24.01
CA VAL A 211 18.70 -4.22 25.08
C VAL A 211 19.38 -5.59 25.04
N PHE A 212 19.47 -6.21 23.87
CA PHE A 212 20.14 -7.52 23.70
C PHE A 212 21.61 -7.45 24.12
N LYS A 213 22.32 -6.38 23.73
CA LYS A 213 23.71 -6.14 24.11
C LYS A 213 23.88 -5.99 25.63
N ARG A 214 22.97 -5.28 26.30
CA ARG A 214 22.98 -5.14 27.77
C ARG A 214 22.73 -6.46 28.49
N LEU A 215 21.92 -7.34 27.92
CA LEU A 215 21.62 -8.67 28.47
C LEU A 215 22.68 -9.72 28.12
N GLY A 216 23.72 -9.37 27.35
CA GLY A 216 24.75 -10.32 26.89
C GLY A 216 24.19 -11.39 25.93
N LEU A 217 23.06 -11.11 25.28
CA LEU A 217 22.45 -12.02 24.33
C LEU A 217 23.08 -11.87 22.94
N PRO A 218 23.22 -12.95 22.17
CA PRO A 218 23.62 -12.85 20.79
C PRO A 218 22.61 -11.96 20.06
N GLY A 219 23.08 -10.86 19.46
CA GLY A 219 22.24 -10.00 18.64
C GLY A 219 21.63 -10.82 17.51
N VAL A 220 20.30 -10.81 17.39
CA VAL A 220 19.61 -11.53 16.32
C VAL A 220 19.75 -10.72 15.03
N HIS A 221 20.87 -10.90 14.33
CA HIS A 221 21.05 -10.40 12.98
C HIS A 221 20.39 -11.36 11.99
N HIS A 222 19.06 -11.41 12.00
CA HIS A 222 18.32 -11.97 10.87
C HIS A 222 17.95 -10.82 9.93
N THR A 223 18.94 -10.16 9.34
CA THR A 223 18.68 -9.55 8.03
C THR A 223 18.63 -10.70 7.04
N HIS A 224 17.45 -11.25 6.80
CA HIS A 224 17.20 -12.00 5.57
C HIS A 224 17.40 -11.02 4.42
N GLN A 225 18.66 -10.83 4.02
CA GLN A 225 19.00 -10.04 2.86
C GLN A 225 18.54 -10.83 1.66
N TYR A 226 17.50 -10.32 1.01
CA TYR A 226 17.10 -10.77 -0.31
C TYR A 226 18.36 -10.79 -1.19
N LYS A 227 18.68 -11.93 -1.83
CA LYS A 227 19.78 -11.95 -2.81
C LYS A 227 19.42 -10.95 -3.90
N GLU A 228 20.12 -9.83 -3.93
CA GLU A 228 19.89 -8.77 -4.92
C GLU A 228 20.23 -9.30 -6.31
N THR A 229 19.22 -9.82 -6.99
CA THR A 229 19.32 -10.11 -8.42
C THR A 229 19.28 -8.80 -9.19
N LEU A 230 19.91 -8.77 -10.37
CA LEU A 230 19.89 -7.60 -11.25
C LEU A 230 18.45 -7.13 -11.55
N MET A 231 17.53 -8.09 -11.70
CA MET A 231 16.11 -7.83 -11.94
C MET A 231 15.45 -7.05 -10.79
N VAL A 232 15.75 -7.42 -9.54
CA VAL A 232 15.23 -6.69 -8.37
C VAL A 232 15.87 -5.32 -8.24
N ARG A 233 17.16 -5.17 -8.55
CA ARG A 233 17.80 -3.84 -8.58
C ARG A 233 17.17 -2.92 -9.61
N LEU A 234 16.90 -3.44 -10.81
CA LEU A 234 16.25 -2.70 -11.88
C LEU A 234 14.82 -2.31 -11.51
N SER A 235 14.04 -3.25 -10.97
CA SER A 235 12.71 -2.99 -10.40
C SER A 235 12.73 -1.85 -9.37
N LEU A 236 13.60 -1.95 -8.36
CA LEU A 236 13.75 -0.92 -7.34
C LEU A 236 14.21 0.43 -7.91
N ALA A 237 15.03 0.43 -8.97
CA ALA A 237 15.43 1.66 -9.64
C ALA A 237 14.26 2.31 -10.38
N THR A 238 13.53 1.54 -11.19
CA THR A 238 12.33 2.00 -11.92
C THR A 238 11.27 2.53 -10.96
N SER A 239 11.00 1.78 -9.89
CA SER A 239 10.04 2.13 -8.86
C SER A 239 10.42 3.43 -8.14
N ARG A 240 11.70 3.59 -7.73
CA ARG A 240 12.19 4.82 -7.11
C ARG A 240 12.11 6.02 -8.03
N LEU A 241 12.40 5.86 -9.32
CA LEU A 241 12.32 6.93 -10.31
C LEU A 241 10.88 7.42 -10.46
N CYS A 242 9.92 6.49 -10.56
CA CYS A 242 8.48 6.80 -10.68
C CYS A 242 7.88 7.44 -9.42
N ALA A 243 8.50 7.22 -8.26
CA ALA A 243 8.06 7.78 -6.99
C ALA A 243 8.67 9.15 -6.63
N THR A 244 9.37 9.79 -7.57
CA THR A 244 9.98 11.10 -7.32
C THR A 244 8.99 12.25 -7.53
N ARG A 245 9.22 13.37 -6.84
CA ARG A 245 8.51 14.64 -7.09
C ARG A 245 8.57 15.05 -8.56
N THR A 246 9.73 14.87 -9.18
CA THR A 246 9.97 15.17 -10.59
C THR A 246 9.11 14.30 -11.51
N ALA A 247 8.87 13.02 -11.17
CA ALA A 247 8.00 12.16 -11.97
C ALA A 247 6.53 12.60 -11.91
N VAL A 248 6.03 13.01 -10.74
CA VAL A 248 4.66 13.56 -10.61
C VAL A 248 4.53 14.86 -11.40
N LEU A 249 5.49 15.78 -11.27
CA LEU A 249 5.49 17.04 -12.04
C LEU A 249 5.58 16.80 -13.54
N ALA A 250 6.44 15.87 -13.98
CA ALA A 250 6.56 15.51 -15.40
C ALA A 250 5.24 14.94 -15.93
N THR A 251 4.57 14.09 -15.15
CA THR A 251 3.25 13.53 -15.50
C THR A 251 2.19 14.63 -15.61
N MET A 252 2.16 15.57 -14.66
CA MET A 252 1.25 16.71 -14.68
C MET A 252 1.51 17.61 -15.89
N LEU A 253 2.77 17.94 -16.18
CA LEU A 253 3.15 18.74 -17.35
C LEU A 253 2.78 18.05 -18.66
N LEU A 254 2.95 16.72 -18.74
CA LEU A 254 2.57 15.95 -19.90
C LEU A 254 1.05 15.96 -20.11
N ILE A 255 0.26 15.76 -19.06
CA ILE A 255 -1.21 15.87 -19.12
C ILE A 255 -1.62 17.25 -19.62
N LEU A 256 -1.04 18.32 -19.06
CA LEU A 256 -1.33 19.70 -19.50
C LEU A 256 -0.97 19.92 -20.97
N ALA A 257 0.19 19.43 -21.42
CA ALA A 257 0.60 19.54 -22.82
C ALA A 257 -0.36 18.80 -23.76
N LEU A 258 -0.82 17.61 -23.38
CA LEU A 258 -1.81 16.83 -24.13
C LEU A 258 -3.17 17.56 -24.22
N LEU A 259 -3.65 18.13 -23.11
CA LEU A 259 -4.91 18.87 -23.07
C LEU A 259 -4.86 20.18 -23.88
N ILE A 260 -3.75 20.92 -23.80
CA ILE A 260 -3.53 22.12 -24.60
C ILE A 260 -3.48 21.75 -26.09
N GLY A 261 -2.76 20.68 -26.44
CA GLY A 261 -2.70 20.16 -27.80
C GLY A 261 -4.07 19.78 -28.35
N ALA A 262 -4.86 19.03 -27.57
CA ALA A 262 -6.22 18.65 -27.96
C ALA A 262 -7.16 19.86 -28.12
N THR A 263 -7.03 20.85 -27.24
CA THR A 263 -7.80 22.10 -27.33
C THR A 263 -7.44 22.90 -28.58
N ALA A 264 -6.15 22.95 -28.96
CA ALA A 264 -5.69 23.66 -30.16
C ALA A 264 -6.23 23.06 -31.46
N VAL A 265 -6.51 21.75 -31.48
CA VAL A 265 -7.11 21.05 -32.63
C VAL A 265 -8.61 20.79 -32.46
N LEU A 266 -9.27 21.57 -31.59
CA LEU A 266 -10.72 21.58 -31.38
C LEU A 266 -11.32 20.22 -30.99
N TRP A 267 -10.59 19.41 -30.23
CA TRP A 267 -11.09 18.14 -29.69
C TRP A 267 -11.64 17.18 -30.76
N ASN A 268 -11.02 17.13 -31.95
CA ASN A 268 -11.36 16.13 -32.95
C ASN A 268 -11.13 14.70 -32.41
N GLU A 269 -11.75 13.71 -33.06
CA GLU A 269 -11.70 12.30 -32.64
C GLU A 269 -10.26 11.81 -32.47
N THR A 270 -9.36 12.16 -33.38
CA THR A 270 -7.94 11.79 -33.32
C THR A 270 -7.23 12.37 -32.10
N ALA A 271 -7.52 13.62 -31.73
CA ALA A 271 -6.95 14.24 -30.55
C ALA A 271 -7.48 13.63 -29.27
N GLN A 272 -8.78 13.34 -29.19
CA GLN A 272 -9.37 12.63 -28.05
C GLN A 272 -8.74 11.26 -27.86
N LEU A 273 -8.60 10.49 -28.95
CA LEU A 273 -7.94 9.18 -28.94
C LEU A 273 -6.48 9.27 -28.56
N LEU A 274 -5.74 10.29 -29.01
CA LEU A 274 -4.34 10.49 -28.66
C LEU A 274 -4.18 10.76 -27.17
N VAL A 275 -4.94 11.70 -26.60
CA VAL A 275 -4.88 12.00 -25.16
C VAL A 275 -5.27 10.76 -24.36
N ASN A 276 -6.36 10.10 -24.74
CA ASN A 276 -6.85 8.90 -24.06
C ASN A 276 -5.80 7.77 -24.09
N SER A 277 -5.26 7.44 -25.27
CA SER A 277 -4.29 6.37 -25.43
C SER A 277 -2.99 6.64 -24.66
N VAL A 278 -2.44 7.86 -24.75
CA VAL A 278 -1.19 8.20 -24.07
C VAL A 278 -1.37 8.17 -22.55
N THR A 279 -2.46 8.72 -22.03
CA THR A 279 -2.75 8.70 -20.60
C THR A 279 -2.96 7.27 -20.10
N MET A 280 -3.80 6.48 -20.77
CA MET A 280 -4.00 5.07 -20.39
C MET A 280 -2.70 4.25 -20.40
N ILE A 281 -1.82 4.44 -21.40
CA ILE A 281 -0.52 3.76 -21.43
C ILE A 281 0.32 4.11 -20.19
N LEU A 282 0.34 5.38 -19.80
CA LEU A 282 1.12 5.83 -18.64
C LEU A 282 0.52 5.32 -17.33
N GLU A 283 -0.79 5.40 -17.17
CA GLU A 283 -1.49 4.83 -16.02
C GLU A 283 -1.21 3.32 -15.91
N SER A 284 -1.33 2.59 -17.02
CA SER A 284 -1.00 1.17 -17.11
C SER A 284 0.43 0.88 -16.64
N PHE A 285 1.39 1.66 -17.12
CA PHE A 285 2.79 1.55 -16.72
C PHE A 285 2.96 1.78 -15.21
N PHE A 286 2.38 2.85 -14.66
CA PHE A 286 2.44 3.15 -13.23
C PHE A 286 1.81 2.03 -12.40
N LEU A 287 0.67 1.46 -12.84
CA LEU A 287 0.02 0.35 -12.13
C LEU A 287 0.89 -0.90 -12.08
N ILE A 288 1.57 -1.26 -13.18
CA ILE A 288 2.49 -2.41 -13.19
C ILE A 288 3.66 -2.16 -12.22
N VAL A 289 4.28 -0.98 -12.30
CA VAL A 289 5.36 -0.58 -11.38
C VAL A 289 4.88 -0.58 -9.93
N LEU A 290 3.64 -0.19 -9.68
CA LEU A 290 3.06 -0.15 -8.35
C LEU A 290 2.82 -1.54 -7.77
N ILE A 291 2.38 -2.51 -8.57
CA ILE A 291 2.23 -3.91 -8.15
C ILE A 291 3.61 -4.51 -7.84
N ASP A 292 4.59 -4.28 -8.70
CA ASP A 292 5.97 -4.75 -8.53
C ASP A 292 6.60 -4.19 -7.24
N ALA A 293 6.49 -2.86 -7.04
CA ALA A 293 6.91 -2.19 -5.82
C ALA A 293 6.23 -2.79 -4.58
N HIS A 294 4.90 -2.91 -4.62
CA HIS A 294 4.12 -3.46 -3.52
C HIS A 294 4.54 -4.90 -3.17
N ASN A 295 4.78 -5.76 -4.16
CA ASN A 295 5.21 -7.15 -3.92
C ASN A 295 6.55 -7.22 -3.18
N ILE A 296 7.50 -6.38 -3.57
CA ILE A 296 8.83 -6.30 -2.96
C ILE A 296 8.72 -5.77 -1.53
N GLU A 297 8.05 -4.63 -1.36
CA GLU A 297 7.88 -3.95 -0.08
C GLU A 297 7.09 -4.80 0.91
N ALA A 298 5.97 -5.41 0.47
CA ALA A 298 5.18 -6.30 1.29
C ALA A 298 6.00 -7.48 1.81
N THR A 299 6.84 -8.07 0.96
CA THR A 299 7.72 -9.17 1.37
C THR A 299 8.76 -8.69 2.39
N GLY A 300 9.38 -7.53 2.16
CA GLY A 300 10.29 -6.90 3.12
C GLY A 300 9.62 -6.63 4.47
N GLN A 301 8.42 -6.04 4.47
CA GLN A 301 7.68 -5.71 5.68
C GLN A 301 7.27 -6.97 6.47
N ARG A 302 6.82 -8.03 5.78
CA ARG A 302 6.49 -9.31 6.44
C ARG A 302 7.69 -9.92 7.15
N MET A 303 8.86 -9.86 6.53
CA MET A 303 10.11 -10.33 7.15
C MET A 303 10.47 -9.48 8.37
N ARG A 304 10.47 -8.15 8.26
CA ARG A 304 10.79 -7.26 9.40
C ARG A 304 9.87 -7.49 10.60
N LEU A 305 8.55 -7.59 10.38
CA LEU A 305 7.58 -7.85 11.44
C LEU A 305 7.80 -9.23 12.09
N HIS A 306 8.07 -10.24 11.26
CA HIS A 306 8.37 -11.57 11.76
C HIS A 306 9.65 -11.60 12.60
N ASP A 307 10.69 -10.85 12.20
CA ASP A 307 11.93 -10.75 12.97
C ASP A 307 11.72 -10.04 14.31
N ILE A 308 10.89 -8.97 14.35
CA ILE A 308 10.47 -8.32 15.60
C ILE A 308 9.79 -9.34 16.51
N LEU A 309 8.85 -10.13 15.97
CA LEU A 309 8.13 -11.16 16.72
C LEU A 309 9.09 -12.21 17.31
N ILE A 310 10.07 -12.69 16.53
CA ILE A 310 11.09 -13.62 17.02
C ILE A 310 11.87 -13.01 18.18
N ARG A 311 12.34 -11.77 18.05
CA ARG A 311 13.12 -11.08 19.10
C ARG A 311 12.30 -10.91 20.38
N ARG A 312 11.01 -10.57 20.27
CA ARG A 312 10.09 -10.51 21.43
C ARG A 312 9.91 -11.85 22.11
N LEU A 313 9.76 -12.93 21.34
CA LEU A 313 9.64 -14.27 21.89
C LEU A 313 10.91 -14.72 22.64
N GLN A 314 12.09 -14.39 22.12
CA GLN A 314 13.35 -14.69 22.81
C GLN A 314 13.45 -13.97 24.16
N LEU A 315 13.14 -12.67 24.21
CA LEU A 315 13.08 -11.91 25.46
C LEU A 315 12.07 -12.51 26.43
N LEU A 316 10.90 -12.92 25.94
CA LEU A 316 9.86 -13.54 26.76
C LEU A 316 10.32 -14.88 27.36
N VAL A 317 11.00 -15.72 26.59
CA VAL A 317 11.56 -16.99 27.08
C VAL A 317 12.54 -16.74 28.22
N ILE A 318 13.38 -15.71 28.11
CA ILE A 318 14.34 -15.34 29.15
C ILE A 318 13.63 -14.80 30.40
N ALA A 319 12.68 -13.89 30.23
CA ALA A 319 11.88 -13.36 31.34
C ALA A 319 11.10 -14.46 32.08
N ARG A 320 10.61 -15.48 31.36
CA ARG A 320 9.98 -16.67 31.94
C ARG A 320 10.95 -17.49 32.78
N ARG A 321 12.16 -17.74 32.27
CA ARG A 321 13.21 -18.47 33.01
C ARG A 321 13.60 -17.73 34.28
N LEU A 322 13.81 -16.42 34.22
CA LEU A 322 14.16 -15.62 35.40
C LEU A 322 13.08 -15.64 36.48
N ASN A 323 11.81 -15.50 36.09
CA ASN A 323 10.68 -15.63 37.02
C ASN A 323 10.62 -17.00 37.71
N SER A 324 10.91 -18.08 36.98
CA SER A 324 10.90 -19.44 37.57
C SER A 324 12.02 -19.68 38.59
N VAL A 325 13.12 -18.92 38.51
CA VAL A 325 14.24 -19.00 39.47
C VAL A 325 13.98 -18.14 40.70
N HIS A 326 13.39 -16.95 40.53
CA HIS A 326 13.07 -16.04 41.64
C HIS A 326 11.83 -16.46 42.47
N SER A 327 10.96 -17.32 41.93
CA SER A 327 9.79 -17.84 42.63
C SER A 327 9.58 -19.34 42.36
N PRO A 328 10.32 -20.23 43.04
CA PRO A 328 10.13 -21.68 42.90
C PRO A 328 8.75 -22.16 43.40
N ALA A 329 8.06 -21.38 44.23
CA ALA A 329 6.74 -21.69 44.78
C ALA A 329 5.55 -21.46 43.82
N ALA A 330 5.76 -20.81 42.67
CA ALA A 330 4.70 -20.51 41.70
C ALA A 330 4.52 -21.57 40.60
N LYS A 331 5.25 -22.70 40.70
CA LYS A 331 5.16 -23.80 39.72
C LYS A 331 3.83 -24.56 39.77
N ASP A 332 3.16 -24.57 40.92
CA ASP A 332 1.92 -25.35 41.13
C ASP A 332 0.63 -24.58 40.85
N SER A 333 0.70 -23.27 40.54
CA SER A 333 -0.49 -22.42 40.36
C SER A 333 -0.67 -21.81 38.96
N LEU A 334 0.25 -22.04 38.02
CA LEU A 334 0.32 -21.29 36.74
C LEU A 334 -0.22 -22.01 35.50
N ASP A 335 -0.82 -23.20 35.65
CA ASP A 335 -1.66 -23.82 34.61
C ASP A 335 -3.12 -23.34 34.66
N GLY A 336 -3.48 -22.55 35.67
CA GLY A 336 -4.81 -21.96 35.82
C GLY A 336 -4.83 -20.48 35.43
N SER A 337 -5.59 -20.16 34.38
CA SER A 337 -6.09 -18.81 34.03
C SER A 337 -5.13 -17.82 33.36
N LEU A 338 -4.89 -18.03 32.07
CA LEU A 338 -4.99 -16.90 31.13
C LEU A 338 -6.44 -16.36 31.17
N PRO A 339 -6.68 -15.04 31.10
CA PRO A 339 -8.02 -14.54 30.85
C PRO A 339 -8.47 -15.06 29.48
N SER A 340 -9.47 -15.93 29.47
CA SER A 340 -10.14 -16.38 28.25
C SER A 340 -10.63 -15.18 27.43
N ASP A 341 -10.52 -15.32 26.10
CA ASP A 341 -10.86 -14.35 25.06
C ASP A 341 -12.27 -13.72 25.16
N ALA A 342 -13.12 -14.22 26.06
CA ALA A 342 -14.46 -13.68 26.30
C ALA A 342 -14.53 -12.40 27.16
N LYS A 343 -13.50 -12.07 27.97
CA LYS A 343 -13.57 -10.92 28.90
C LYS A 343 -13.07 -9.58 28.33
N ILE A 344 -12.24 -9.60 27.29
CA ILE A 344 -11.75 -8.35 26.66
C ILE A 344 -12.80 -7.77 25.69
N CYS A 345 -13.74 -8.58 25.17
CA CYS A 345 -14.81 -8.11 24.29
C CYS A 345 -16.10 -7.64 24.99
N ARG A 346 -16.25 -7.81 26.32
CA ARG A 346 -17.54 -7.57 27.01
C ARG A 346 -17.65 -6.27 27.83
N SER A 347 -16.60 -5.44 27.89
CA SER A 347 -16.66 -4.15 28.62
C SER A 347 -16.80 -2.90 27.74
N LYS A 348 -17.02 -3.04 26.43
CA LYS A 348 -17.27 -1.90 25.52
C LYS A 348 -18.48 -2.09 24.60
N SER A 349 -19.57 -2.62 25.12
CA SER A 349 -20.87 -2.56 24.46
C SER A 349 -21.98 -2.28 25.47
N LEU A 350 -22.16 -1.02 25.85
CA LEU A 350 -23.44 -0.40 26.25
C LEU A 350 -23.17 1.02 26.79
N THR A 351 -23.00 1.97 25.87
CA THR A 351 -23.55 3.33 25.98
C THR A 351 -23.88 3.75 24.56
N THR A 352 -25.03 3.28 24.10
CA THR A 352 -25.74 3.86 22.96
C THR A 352 -26.29 5.22 23.39
N SER A 353 -25.68 6.30 22.90
CA SER A 353 -26.39 7.54 22.57
C SER A 353 -26.00 7.92 21.14
N SER A 354 -27.03 8.21 20.35
CA SER A 354 -27.11 8.38 18.89
C SER A 354 -26.03 9.27 18.22
N PRO A 355 -25.77 9.12 16.90
CA PRO A 355 -24.71 9.80 16.17
C PRO A 355 -25.21 11.09 15.51
N ALA A 356 -24.90 12.23 16.11
CA ALA A 356 -25.02 13.54 15.46
C ALA A 356 -24.31 14.60 16.31
N ALA A 357 -22.98 14.72 16.18
CA ALA A 357 -22.21 15.94 16.47
C ALA A 357 -20.71 15.63 16.56
N SER A 358 -20.02 15.70 15.43
CA SER A 358 -18.59 16.08 15.39
C SER A 358 -18.27 16.73 14.03
N CYS A 359 -19.15 17.62 13.58
CA CYS A 359 -18.78 18.81 12.83
C CYS A 359 -18.92 19.97 13.81
N GLN A 360 -17.91 20.22 14.64
CA GLN A 360 -17.67 21.46 15.39
C GLN A 360 -16.53 21.23 16.38
N ALA A 361 -15.29 21.44 15.92
CA ALA A 361 -14.15 21.78 16.77
C ALA A 361 -12.98 22.26 15.88
N LEU A 362 -13.25 23.30 15.09
CA LEU A 362 -12.25 24.15 14.44
C LEU A 362 -12.88 25.54 14.35
N ASN A 363 -13.07 26.15 15.52
CA ASN A 363 -13.29 27.58 15.70
C ASN A 363 -12.83 27.91 17.12
N ALA A 364 -12.03 28.99 17.22
CA ALA A 364 -11.43 29.58 18.43
C ALA A 364 -10.15 28.83 18.89
N VAL A 365 -8.95 29.40 19.02
CA VAL A 365 -8.37 30.76 19.16
C VAL A 365 -6.84 30.56 18.86
N ASP A 366 -6.01 31.42 18.24
CA ASP A 366 -5.86 32.89 18.11
C ASP A 366 -5.61 33.31 16.66
#